data_AF-A0A1Z2KUP9-F1
#
_entry.id   AF-A0A1Z2KUP9-F1
#
_cell.length_a   1.000
_cell.length_b   1.000
_cell.length_c   1.000
_cell.angle_alpha   90.00
_cell.angle_beta   90.00
_cell.angle_gamma   90.00
#
_symmetry.space_group_name_H-M   'P 1'
#
loop_
_entity.id
_entity.type
_entity.pdbx_description
1 polymer ?
#
loop_
_entity_poly.entity_id
_entity_poly.type
_entity_poly.pdbx_seq_one_letter_code
_entity_poly.pdbx_strand_id
1 'polypeptide(L)'
;MNHRTPAAPDTPTGRYTTAPGKKATAPPVATAPPPEAPGLRTAVARLTETFAGQAGDPGQGCLFCYGDQEVAALRDPRAPLSDDLAHYTARDLTHWPHPAQAARRVLPHLAALAARGEYVGELEGTALHQAGWQTWPADQAEAVRAFLDAYWTAALRRRDPARPLDDVFAFCSTAHHTPAPCLARWEHERHPAADAHLADTAHGWIEDLLLDAADPAHPAWSTTPTPGPGPGPDPGPDAQLRTWLLTHAAPRLRHHTTDPALRHTLDRLHALGLPESRDSEQAG
;
A
#
# COMPACT_ATOMS: atom_id res chain seq x y z
N MET A 1 -11.01 -70.26 29.19
CA MET A 1 -9.86 -69.40 28.85
C MET A 1 -10.40 -68.03 28.46
N ASN A 2 -9.86 -66.99 29.10
CA ASN A 2 -10.51 -65.71 29.36
C ASN A 2 -10.47 -64.71 28.18
N HIS A 3 -11.50 -63.87 28.14
CA HIS A 3 -11.63 -62.65 27.33
C HIS A 3 -10.46 -61.68 27.49
N ARG A 4 -10.07 -61.00 26.39
CA ARG A 4 -9.66 -59.59 26.40
C ARG A 4 -9.69 -58.95 25.01
N THR A 5 -10.57 -57.97 24.87
CA THR A 5 -10.61 -56.93 23.82
C THR A 5 -9.49 -55.91 24.07
N PRO A 6 -8.84 -55.34 23.04
CA PRO A 6 -8.11 -54.09 23.17
C PRO A 6 -8.90 -52.88 22.65
N ALA A 7 -8.85 -51.81 23.43
CA ALA A 7 -9.53 -50.53 23.28
C ALA A 7 -8.78 -49.57 22.32
N ALA A 8 -9.51 -48.54 21.87
CA ALA A 8 -9.07 -47.43 21.05
C ALA A 8 -8.09 -46.48 21.78
N PRO A 9 -7.24 -45.72 21.06
CA PRO A 9 -6.40 -44.70 21.66
C PRO A 9 -7.12 -43.35 21.84
N ASP A 10 -7.07 -42.85 23.07
CA ASP A 10 -7.59 -41.57 23.54
C ASP A 10 -6.83 -40.35 22.99
N THR A 11 -7.60 -39.29 22.76
CA THR A 11 -7.18 -37.94 22.40
C THR A 11 -6.67 -37.17 23.63
N PRO A 12 -5.54 -36.45 23.58
CA PRO A 12 -5.16 -35.55 24.66
C PRO A 12 -5.82 -34.17 24.47
N THR A 13 -6.86 -33.91 25.26
CA THR A 13 -7.37 -32.56 25.55
C THR A 13 -6.36 -31.80 26.43
N GLY A 14 -5.63 -30.85 25.82
CA GLY A 14 -4.81 -29.87 26.54
C GLY A 14 -5.68 -28.79 27.18
N ARG A 15 -5.72 -28.77 28.53
CA ARG A 15 -6.34 -27.72 29.34
C ARG A 15 -5.36 -26.55 29.49
N TYR A 16 -5.73 -25.37 29.03
CA TYR A 16 -5.05 -24.12 29.40
C TYR A 16 -5.46 -23.71 30.83
N THR A 17 -4.49 -23.72 31.73
CA THR A 17 -4.58 -23.15 33.07
C THR A 17 -4.53 -21.62 33.02
N THR A 18 -5.51 -20.97 33.63
CA THR A 18 -5.58 -19.51 33.83
C THR A 18 -4.68 -19.07 34.99
N ALA A 19 -3.84 -18.06 34.76
CA ALA A 19 -3.17 -17.29 35.81
C ALA A 19 -3.85 -15.91 35.96
N PRO A 20 -3.94 -15.33 37.18
CA PRO A 20 -4.77 -14.15 37.44
C PRO A 20 -3.99 -12.82 37.31
N GLY A 21 -4.71 -11.76 36.98
CA GLY A 21 -4.32 -10.38 37.34
C GLY A 21 -3.75 -9.51 36.22
N LYS A 22 -4.59 -9.08 35.27
CA LYS A 22 -4.40 -7.80 34.57
C LYS A 22 -5.68 -6.99 34.71
N LYS A 23 -5.55 -5.77 35.23
CA LYS A 23 -6.64 -4.80 35.37
C LYS A 23 -7.36 -4.66 34.03
N ALA A 24 -8.69 -4.80 34.05
CA ALA A 24 -9.52 -4.60 32.89
C ALA A 24 -9.42 -3.12 32.46
N THR A 25 -8.65 -2.86 31.40
CA THR A 25 -8.80 -1.64 30.61
C THR A 25 -10.14 -1.75 29.89
N ALA A 26 -10.98 -0.72 30.04
CA ALA A 26 -12.24 -0.64 29.31
C ALA A 26 -11.97 -0.78 27.79
N PRO A 27 -12.85 -1.46 27.03
CA PRO A 27 -12.70 -1.56 25.59
C PRO A 27 -12.64 -0.15 24.98
N PRO A 28 -11.80 0.09 23.96
CA PRO A 28 -11.83 1.35 23.24
C PRO A 28 -13.25 1.56 22.72
N VAL A 29 -13.84 2.70 23.08
CA VAL A 29 -15.10 3.16 22.49
C VAL A 29 -14.88 3.16 20.98
N ALA A 30 -15.67 2.36 20.26
CA ALA A 30 -15.68 2.38 18.81
C ALA A 30 -16.13 3.77 18.37
N THR A 31 -15.18 4.63 18.06
CA THR A 31 -15.42 5.91 17.41
C THR A 31 -16.14 5.62 16.11
N ALA A 32 -17.30 6.26 15.91
CA ALA A 32 -18.04 6.15 14.66
C ALA A 32 -17.09 6.37 13.47
N PRO A 33 -17.22 5.60 12.37
CA PRO A 33 -16.34 5.75 11.23
C PRO A 33 -16.41 7.22 10.75
N PRO A 34 -15.25 7.88 10.54
CA PRO A 34 -15.24 9.26 10.10
C PRO A 34 -16.01 9.37 8.77
N PRO A 35 -16.60 10.54 8.46
CA PRO A 35 -17.38 10.72 7.25
C PRO A 35 -16.52 10.37 6.03
N GLU A 36 -16.85 9.25 5.43
CA GLU A 36 -16.20 8.72 4.23
C GLU A 36 -16.17 9.80 3.14
N ALA A 37 -14.99 10.02 2.55
CA ALA A 37 -14.79 11.00 1.50
C ALA A 37 -15.72 10.68 0.29
N PRO A 38 -16.69 11.54 -0.06
CA PRO A 38 -17.66 11.23 -1.12
C PRO A 38 -17.02 10.87 -2.47
N GLY A 39 -15.87 11.48 -2.79
CA GLY A 39 -15.11 11.15 -3.99
C GLY A 39 -14.56 9.72 -4.01
N LEU A 40 -14.09 9.21 -2.86
CA LEU A 40 -13.59 7.84 -2.75
C LEU A 40 -14.72 6.82 -2.91
N ARG A 41 -15.87 7.04 -2.27
CA ARG A 41 -17.05 6.19 -2.48
C ARG A 41 -17.45 6.11 -3.94
N THR A 42 -17.52 7.25 -4.63
CA THR A 42 -17.87 7.29 -6.05
C THR A 42 -16.86 6.54 -6.91
N ALA A 43 -15.57 6.68 -6.63
CA ALA A 43 -14.53 5.97 -7.36
C ALA A 43 -14.60 4.45 -7.14
N VAL A 44 -14.84 3.99 -5.91
CA VAL A 44 -15.02 2.57 -5.59
C VAL A 44 -16.28 2.00 -6.26
N ALA A 45 -17.38 2.76 -6.28
CA ALA A 45 -18.60 2.34 -6.97
C ALA A 45 -18.37 2.17 -8.48
N ARG A 46 -17.71 3.16 -9.12
CA ARG A 46 -17.34 3.09 -10.55
C ARG A 46 -16.43 1.89 -10.83
N LEU A 47 -15.41 1.69 -10.01
CA LEU A 47 -14.50 0.55 -10.11
C LEU A 47 -15.27 -0.77 -10.03
N THR A 48 -16.16 -0.90 -9.05
CA THR A 48 -16.97 -2.11 -8.86
C THR A 48 -17.86 -2.39 -10.07
N GLU A 49 -18.50 -1.35 -10.62
CA GLU A 49 -19.32 -1.46 -11.83
C GLU A 49 -18.49 -1.87 -13.06
N THR A 50 -17.34 -1.23 -13.29
CA THR A 50 -16.45 -1.51 -14.43
C THR A 50 -15.93 -2.95 -14.42
N PHE A 51 -15.65 -3.51 -13.24
CA PHE A 51 -15.12 -4.88 -13.12
C PHE A 51 -16.20 -5.95 -12.93
N ALA A 52 -17.47 -5.58 -12.82
CA ALA A 52 -18.58 -6.52 -12.62
C ALA A 52 -18.64 -7.56 -13.75
N GLY A 53 -18.22 -8.79 -13.46
CA GLY A 53 -18.17 -9.87 -14.45
C GLY A 53 -17.05 -9.77 -15.50
N GLN A 54 -16.16 -8.79 -15.39
CA GLN A 54 -15.09 -8.52 -16.37
C GLN A 54 -13.70 -9.02 -15.93
N ALA A 55 -13.62 -9.81 -14.86
CA ALA A 55 -12.35 -10.32 -14.35
C ALA A 55 -11.71 -11.40 -15.24
N GLY A 56 -12.52 -12.17 -15.99
CA GLY A 56 -12.06 -13.38 -16.69
C GLY A 56 -11.79 -14.55 -15.74
N ASP A 57 -11.42 -15.72 -16.29
CA ASP A 57 -11.01 -16.88 -15.47
C ASP A 57 -9.52 -16.75 -15.09
N PRO A 58 -9.16 -16.66 -13.79
CA PRO A 58 -7.77 -16.63 -13.35
C PRO A 58 -7.04 -17.98 -13.52
N GLY A 59 -7.75 -19.04 -13.95
CA GLY A 59 -7.23 -20.38 -14.13
C GLY A 59 -7.20 -21.18 -12.83
N GLN A 60 -6.62 -22.38 -12.90
CA GLN A 60 -6.44 -23.21 -11.70
C GLN A 60 -5.26 -22.68 -10.89
N GLY A 61 -5.55 -21.97 -9.79
CA GLY A 61 -4.54 -21.49 -8.85
C GLY A 61 -3.81 -22.63 -8.12
N CYS A 62 -2.77 -22.28 -7.38
CA CYS A 62 -1.97 -23.24 -6.59
C CYS A 62 -2.82 -23.90 -5.47
N LEU A 63 -3.16 -25.18 -5.63
CA LEU A 63 -3.91 -25.95 -4.62
C LEU A 63 -3.13 -26.29 -3.35
N PHE A 64 -1.82 -25.98 -3.30
CA PHE A 64 -1.06 -26.04 -2.05
C PHE A 64 -1.23 -24.78 -1.21
N CYS A 65 -1.51 -23.63 -1.84
CA CYS A 65 -1.68 -22.34 -1.17
C CYS A 65 -3.16 -21.98 -0.94
N TYR A 66 -4.04 -22.46 -1.82
CA TYR A 66 -5.47 -22.21 -1.80
C TYR A 66 -6.25 -23.52 -1.68
N GLY A 67 -7.29 -23.53 -0.85
CA GLY A 67 -8.26 -24.62 -0.83
C GLY A 67 -9.16 -24.63 -2.07
N ASP A 68 -9.78 -25.78 -2.36
CA ASP A 68 -10.68 -25.92 -3.52
C ASP A 68 -11.83 -24.90 -3.53
N GLN A 69 -12.36 -24.55 -2.36
CA GLN A 69 -13.42 -23.55 -2.22
C GLN A 69 -12.94 -22.12 -2.54
N GLU A 70 -11.72 -21.78 -2.15
CA GLU A 70 -11.11 -20.48 -2.42
C GLU A 70 -10.81 -20.33 -3.91
N VAL A 71 -10.27 -21.38 -4.54
CA VAL A 71 -10.07 -21.42 -6.00
C VAL A 71 -11.40 -21.30 -6.73
N ALA A 72 -12.43 -22.04 -6.31
CA ALA A 72 -13.75 -21.93 -6.91
C ALA A 72 -14.34 -20.50 -6.78
N ALA A 73 -14.19 -19.86 -5.63
CA ALA A 73 -14.67 -18.50 -5.39
C ALA A 73 -13.96 -17.44 -6.26
N LEU A 74 -12.65 -17.60 -6.48
CA LEU A 74 -11.88 -16.69 -7.33
C LEU A 74 -12.17 -16.90 -8.83
N ARG A 75 -12.51 -18.12 -9.24
CA ARG A 75 -12.89 -18.43 -10.63
C ARG A 75 -14.32 -18.04 -10.96
N ASP A 76 -15.23 -18.02 -9.98
CA ASP A 76 -16.58 -17.51 -10.17
C ASP A 76 -16.62 -15.98 -9.99
N PRO A 77 -16.88 -15.21 -11.06
CA PRO A 77 -16.92 -13.75 -10.98
C PRO A 77 -18.10 -13.21 -10.14
N ARG A 78 -19.07 -14.06 -9.78
CA ARG A 78 -20.24 -13.69 -8.95
C ARG A 78 -20.16 -14.22 -7.53
N ALA A 79 -19.23 -15.14 -7.23
CA ALA A 79 -19.10 -15.65 -5.88
C ALA A 79 -18.67 -14.53 -4.92
N PRO A 80 -19.18 -14.51 -3.68
CA PRO A 80 -18.64 -13.61 -2.66
C PRO A 80 -17.18 -13.99 -2.36
N LEU A 81 -16.35 -12.98 -2.12
CA LEU A 81 -15.00 -13.16 -1.57
C LEU A 81 -15.00 -12.79 -0.09
N SER A 82 -14.27 -13.54 0.71
CA SER A 82 -13.92 -13.08 2.06
C SER A 82 -12.85 -11.99 1.97
N ASP A 83 -12.81 -11.14 2.99
CA ASP A 83 -11.80 -10.07 3.10
C ASP A 83 -10.37 -10.66 3.10
N ASP A 84 -10.16 -11.76 3.84
CA ASP A 84 -8.88 -12.48 3.89
C ASP A 84 -8.46 -13.01 2.52
N LEU A 85 -9.39 -13.61 1.76
CA LEU A 85 -9.08 -14.14 0.43
C LEU A 85 -8.71 -13.04 -0.55
N ALA A 86 -9.40 -11.89 -0.48
CA ALA A 86 -9.08 -10.74 -1.30
C ALA A 86 -7.69 -10.18 -0.98
N HIS A 87 -7.35 -10.00 0.30
CA HIS A 87 -6.01 -9.56 0.71
C HIS A 87 -4.92 -10.56 0.32
N TYR A 88 -5.11 -11.84 0.66
CA TYR A 88 -4.13 -12.88 0.40
C TYR A 88 -3.81 -12.98 -1.10
N THR A 89 -4.84 -12.98 -1.94
CA THR A 89 -4.69 -13.01 -3.40
C THR A 89 -4.05 -11.72 -3.93
N ALA A 90 -4.45 -10.56 -3.41
CA ALA A 90 -3.93 -9.28 -3.87
C ALA A 90 -2.46 -9.07 -3.50
N ARG A 91 -1.91 -9.78 -2.49
CA ARG A 91 -0.50 -9.66 -2.10
C ARG A 91 0.45 -10.48 -2.96
N ASP A 92 -0.02 -11.61 -3.50
CA ASP A 92 0.80 -12.49 -4.32
C ASP A 92 -0.03 -13.15 -5.43
N LEU A 93 0.12 -12.62 -6.65
CA LEU A 93 -0.55 -13.13 -7.83
C LEU A 93 0.21 -14.26 -8.53
N THR A 94 1.43 -14.61 -8.07
CA THR A 94 2.27 -15.64 -8.72
C THR A 94 1.69 -17.05 -8.61
N HIS A 95 0.72 -17.23 -7.72
CA HIS A 95 -0.03 -18.48 -7.56
C HIS A 95 -1.08 -18.72 -8.66
N TRP A 96 -1.28 -17.77 -9.57
CA TRP A 96 -2.31 -17.81 -10.61
C TRP A 96 -1.69 -17.88 -12.01
N PRO A 97 -2.13 -18.79 -12.88
CA PRO A 97 -1.69 -18.83 -14.29
C PRO A 97 -2.00 -17.53 -15.05
N HIS A 98 -3.05 -16.82 -14.62
CA HIS A 98 -3.56 -15.62 -15.25
C HIS A 98 -3.64 -14.50 -14.19
N PRO A 99 -2.48 -13.93 -13.78
CA PRO A 99 -2.39 -13.00 -12.65
C PRO A 99 -3.19 -11.72 -12.88
N ALA A 100 -3.28 -11.23 -14.13
CA ALA A 100 -4.11 -10.07 -14.45
C ALA A 100 -5.59 -10.34 -14.16
N GLN A 101 -6.11 -11.52 -14.48
CA GLN A 101 -7.48 -11.93 -14.22
C GLN A 101 -7.75 -12.06 -12.72
N ALA A 102 -6.80 -12.63 -11.97
CA ALA A 102 -6.87 -12.69 -10.51
C ALA A 102 -6.87 -11.30 -9.86
N ALA A 103 -6.03 -10.37 -10.36
CA ALA A 103 -6.02 -8.98 -9.90
C ALA A 103 -7.37 -8.29 -10.14
N ARG A 104 -7.91 -8.38 -11.37
CA ARG A 104 -9.23 -7.83 -11.71
C ARG A 104 -10.35 -8.39 -10.83
N ARG A 105 -10.24 -9.67 -10.43
CA ARG A 105 -11.22 -10.36 -9.59
C ARG A 105 -11.30 -9.79 -8.17
N VAL A 106 -10.16 -9.45 -7.58
CA VAL A 106 -10.07 -9.03 -6.17
C VAL A 106 -10.06 -7.51 -5.99
N LEU A 107 -9.67 -6.75 -7.03
CA LEU A 107 -9.49 -5.30 -6.95
C LEU A 107 -10.74 -4.53 -6.49
N PRO A 108 -11.97 -4.81 -6.97
CA PRO A 108 -13.16 -4.13 -6.45
C PRO A 108 -13.38 -4.33 -4.96
N HIS A 109 -13.14 -5.55 -4.47
CA HIS A 109 -13.30 -5.89 -3.06
C HIS A 109 -12.22 -5.22 -2.21
N LEU A 110 -10.98 -5.22 -2.69
CA LEU A 110 -9.85 -4.52 -2.07
C LEU A 110 -10.07 -3.01 -1.99
N ALA A 111 -10.64 -2.40 -3.02
CA ALA A 111 -10.97 -0.98 -3.03
C ALA A 111 -12.09 -0.64 -2.02
N ALA A 112 -13.08 -1.52 -1.88
CA ALA A 112 -14.11 -1.39 -0.85
C ALA A 112 -13.54 -1.55 0.57
N LEU A 113 -12.55 -2.41 0.77
CA LEU A 113 -11.80 -2.56 2.03
C LEU A 113 -11.04 -1.26 2.36
N ALA A 114 -10.27 -0.74 1.39
CA ALA A 114 -9.54 0.52 1.54
C ALA A 114 -10.46 1.69 1.93
N ALA A 115 -11.65 1.79 1.31
CA ALA A 115 -12.62 2.83 1.62
C ALA A 115 -13.22 2.73 3.03
N ARG A 116 -13.30 1.52 3.61
CA ARG A 116 -13.69 1.31 5.01
C ARG A 116 -12.54 1.59 5.99
N GLY A 117 -11.34 1.87 5.49
CA GLY A 117 -10.14 2.11 6.30
C GLY A 117 -9.37 0.85 6.67
N GLU A 118 -9.65 -0.28 6.00
CA GLU A 118 -8.83 -1.48 6.13
C GLU A 118 -7.45 -1.28 5.49
N TYR A 119 -6.46 -2.02 5.96
CA TYR A 119 -5.09 -1.89 5.50
C TYR A 119 -4.93 -2.47 4.08
N VAL A 120 -4.57 -1.61 3.13
CA VAL A 120 -4.06 -2.01 1.82
C VAL A 120 -2.69 -1.37 1.68
N GLY A 121 -1.67 -2.20 1.49
CA GLY A 121 -0.30 -1.78 1.59
C GLY A 121 0.49 -1.98 0.31
N GLU A 122 1.80 -1.91 0.46
CA GLU A 122 2.75 -2.00 -0.63
C GLU A 122 2.64 -3.29 -1.45
N LEU A 123 2.48 -4.45 -0.80
CA LEU A 123 2.41 -5.73 -1.50
C LEU A 123 1.23 -5.77 -2.48
N GLU A 124 0.06 -5.28 -2.05
CA GLU A 124 -1.10 -5.17 -2.93
C GLU A 124 -0.88 -4.20 -4.10
N GLY A 125 -0.14 -3.11 -3.88
CA GLY A 125 0.22 -2.15 -4.92
C GLY A 125 1.20 -2.72 -5.94
N THR A 126 2.25 -3.41 -5.47
CA THR A 126 3.22 -4.13 -6.32
C THR A 126 2.53 -5.17 -7.19
N ALA A 127 1.67 -6.00 -6.60
CA ALA A 127 0.93 -7.01 -7.34
C ALA A 127 0.01 -6.38 -8.40
N LEU A 128 -0.67 -5.27 -8.06
CA LEU A 128 -1.51 -4.55 -9.01
C LEU A 128 -0.68 -4.01 -10.19
N HIS A 129 0.50 -3.43 -9.94
CA HIS A 129 1.42 -3.01 -11.00
C HIS A 129 1.89 -4.19 -11.87
N GLN A 130 2.32 -5.29 -11.24
CA GLN A 130 2.78 -6.50 -11.94
C GLN A 130 1.67 -7.13 -12.80
N ALA A 131 0.41 -6.97 -12.39
CA ALA A 131 -0.76 -7.37 -13.17
C ALA A 131 -1.00 -6.48 -14.42
N GLY A 132 -0.21 -5.42 -14.59
CA GLY A 132 -0.19 -4.56 -15.77
C GLY A 132 -1.44 -3.71 -15.93
N TRP A 133 -2.03 -3.20 -14.83
CA TRP A 133 -3.32 -2.50 -14.87
C TRP A 133 -3.35 -1.31 -15.83
N GLN A 134 -2.21 -0.67 -16.06
CA GLN A 134 -2.06 0.43 -17.02
C GLN A 134 -2.31 0.01 -18.47
N THR A 135 -2.19 -1.30 -18.77
CA THR A 135 -2.36 -1.89 -20.11
C THR A 135 -3.71 -2.61 -20.29
N TRP A 136 -4.56 -2.60 -19.26
CA TRP A 136 -5.92 -3.13 -19.33
C TRP A 136 -6.79 -2.29 -20.27
N PRO A 137 -8.01 -2.78 -20.64
CA PRO A 137 -8.98 -1.97 -21.37
C PRO A 137 -9.13 -0.55 -20.79
N ALA A 138 -9.31 0.44 -21.66
CA ALA A 138 -9.16 1.85 -21.30
C ALA A 138 -10.09 2.29 -20.17
N ASP A 139 -11.32 1.77 -20.14
CA ASP A 139 -12.31 1.96 -19.09
C ASP A 139 -11.86 1.37 -17.74
N GLN A 140 -11.29 0.16 -17.76
CA GLN A 140 -10.71 -0.49 -16.58
C GLN A 140 -9.52 0.31 -16.05
N ALA A 141 -8.55 0.65 -16.89
CA ALA A 141 -7.37 1.41 -16.48
C ALA A 141 -7.75 2.81 -15.95
N GLU A 142 -8.75 3.47 -16.54
CA GLU A 142 -9.28 4.74 -16.03
C GLU A 142 -9.94 4.57 -14.66
N ALA A 143 -10.72 3.52 -14.45
CA ALA A 143 -11.36 3.25 -13.17
C ALA A 143 -10.33 2.97 -12.06
N VAL A 144 -9.27 2.22 -12.35
CA VAL A 144 -8.16 1.99 -11.41
C VAL A 144 -7.47 3.31 -11.05
N ARG A 145 -7.09 4.11 -12.05
CA ARG A 145 -6.46 5.42 -11.84
C ARG A 145 -7.34 6.36 -11.01
N ALA A 146 -8.63 6.45 -11.33
CA ALA A 146 -9.57 7.27 -10.57
C ALA A 146 -9.71 6.82 -9.11
N PHE A 147 -9.65 5.50 -8.84
CA PHE A 147 -9.61 4.96 -7.49
C PHE A 147 -8.33 5.35 -6.75
N LEU A 148 -7.14 5.14 -7.34
CA LEU A 148 -5.86 5.49 -6.72
C LEU A 148 -5.80 6.98 -6.39
N ASP A 149 -6.23 7.84 -7.32
CA ASP A 149 -6.30 9.30 -7.12
C ASP A 149 -7.24 9.69 -5.97
N ALA A 150 -8.43 9.07 -5.93
CA ALA A 150 -9.43 9.35 -4.91
C ALA A 150 -9.02 8.82 -3.53
N TYR A 151 -8.37 7.66 -3.48
CA TYR A 151 -7.88 7.05 -2.24
C TYR A 151 -6.76 7.88 -1.63
N TRP A 152 -5.78 8.27 -2.44
CA TRP A 152 -4.71 9.16 -2.00
C TRP A 152 -5.24 10.53 -1.53
N THR A 153 -6.15 11.14 -2.29
CA THR A 153 -6.77 12.43 -1.91
C THR A 153 -7.54 12.31 -0.59
N ALA A 154 -8.28 11.21 -0.39
CA ALA A 154 -9.03 10.98 0.85
C ALA A 154 -8.09 10.83 2.06
N ALA A 155 -6.95 10.15 1.89
CA ALA A 155 -5.94 10.01 2.93
C ALA A 155 -5.31 11.36 3.30
N LEU A 156 -4.91 12.17 2.31
CA LEU A 156 -4.36 13.52 2.52
C LEU A 156 -5.31 14.45 3.29
N ARG A 157 -6.63 14.28 3.14
CA ARG A 157 -7.63 15.12 3.80
C ARG A 157 -8.03 14.62 5.19
N ARG A 158 -7.61 13.41 5.58
CA ARG A 158 -8.00 12.80 6.84
C ARG A 158 -7.03 13.21 7.95
N ARG A 159 -7.51 14.01 8.91
CA ARG A 159 -6.67 14.56 10.00
C ARG A 159 -6.10 13.50 10.95
N ASP A 160 -6.87 12.44 11.21
CA ASP A 160 -6.47 11.32 12.07
C ASP A 160 -6.71 10.02 11.31
N PRO A 161 -5.76 9.64 10.43
CA PRO A 161 -5.88 8.42 9.68
C PRO A 161 -5.62 7.24 10.62
N ALA A 162 -6.49 6.24 10.57
CA ALA A 162 -6.31 5.01 11.33
C ALA A 162 -5.03 4.25 10.91
N ARG A 163 -4.41 4.67 9.80
CA ARG A 163 -3.19 4.14 9.22
C ARG A 163 -2.22 5.29 8.94
N PRO A 164 -0.90 5.09 9.08
CA PRO A 164 0.09 6.04 8.60
C PRO A 164 -0.16 6.42 7.14
N LEU A 165 0.06 7.69 6.79
CA LEU A 165 -0.08 8.14 5.41
C LEU A 165 0.92 7.45 4.47
N ASP A 166 2.08 7.04 5.02
CA ASP A 166 3.13 6.31 4.31
C ASP A 166 2.63 5.00 3.70
N ASP A 167 1.74 4.27 4.38
CA ASP A 167 1.18 3.02 3.85
C ASP A 167 0.35 3.27 2.59
N VAL A 168 -0.48 4.32 2.61
CA VAL A 168 -1.33 4.70 1.47
C VAL A 168 -0.46 5.22 0.33
N PHE A 169 0.57 6.02 0.65
CA PHE A 169 1.53 6.51 -0.32
C PHE A 169 2.28 5.34 -0.98
N ALA A 170 2.72 4.35 -0.20
CA ALA A 170 3.41 3.18 -0.69
C ALA A 170 2.52 2.36 -1.62
N PHE A 171 1.28 2.06 -1.23
CA PHE A 171 0.31 1.37 -2.08
C PHE A 171 0.08 2.10 -3.42
N CYS A 172 -0.23 3.41 -3.38
CA CYS A 172 -0.52 4.15 -4.61
C CYS A 172 0.72 4.29 -5.50
N SER A 173 1.89 4.60 -4.92
CA SER A 173 3.13 4.79 -5.68
C SER A 173 3.65 3.49 -6.28
N THR A 174 3.53 2.36 -5.58
CA THR A 174 3.88 1.04 -6.14
C THR A 174 2.91 0.61 -7.23
N ALA A 175 1.60 0.82 -7.04
CA ALA A 175 0.62 0.55 -8.09
C ALA A 175 0.94 1.36 -9.36
N HIS A 176 1.34 2.63 -9.22
CA HIS A 176 1.80 3.45 -10.33
C HIS A 176 3.21 3.09 -10.84
N HIS A 177 4.02 2.39 -10.04
CA HIS A 177 5.46 2.19 -10.25
C HIS A 177 6.24 3.51 -10.39
N THR A 178 5.74 4.54 -9.71
CA THR A 178 6.38 5.85 -9.59
C THR A 178 5.62 6.66 -8.54
N PRO A 179 6.32 7.45 -7.71
CA PRO A 179 5.66 8.36 -6.77
C PRO A 179 5.07 9.60 -7.45
N ALA A 180 5.43 9.90 -8.71
CA ALA A 180 5.10 11.16 -9.37
C ALA A 180 3.60 11.53 -9.34
N PRO A 181 2.64 10.62 -9.63
CA PRO A 181 1.21 10.95 -9.55
C PRO A 181 0.77 11.37 -8.13
N CYS A 182 1.24 10.65 -7.12
CA CYS A 182 0.95 10.94 -5.72
C CYS A 182 1.53 12.30 -5.29
N LEU A 183 2.80 12.56 -5.65
CA LEU A 183 3.51 13.79 -5.33
C LEU A 183 2.91 15.01 -6.04
N ALA A 184 2.60 14.90 -7.33
CA ALA A 184 1.92 15.95 -8.09
C ALA A 184 0.54 16.28 -7.50
N ARG A 185 -0.19 15.27 -7.02
CA ARG A 185 -1.46 15.48 -6.33
C ARG A 185 -1.29 16.21 -5.01
N TRP A 186 -0.32 15.78 -4.19
CA TRP A 186 -0.05 16.42 -2.89
C TRP A 186 0.44 17.86 -3.06
N GLU A 187 1.20 18.14 -4.13
CA GLU A 187 1.61 19.50 -4.49
C GLU A 187 0.43 20.46 -4.66
N HIS A 188 -0.73 19.98 -5.14
CA HIS A 188 -1.93 20.79 -5.39
C HIS A 188 -2.95 20.75 -4.24
N GLU A 189 -2.80 19.82 -3.29
CA GLU A 189 -3.69 19.71 -2.14
C GLU A 189 -3.36 20.78 -1.09
N ARG A 190 -4.38 21.55 -0.68
CA ARG A 190 -4.26 22.70 0.25
C ARG A 190 -5.04 22.48 1.55
N HIS A 191 -5.61 21.30 1.73
CA HIS A 191 -6.32 20.97 2.95
C HIS A 191 -5.35 20.98 4.15
N PRO A 192 -5.70 21.57 5.32
CA PRO A 192 -4.79 21.68 6.46
C PRO A 192 -4.25 20.34 6.98
N ALA A 193 -5.02 19.26 6.86
CA ALA A 193 -4.55 17.91 7.20
C ALA A 193 -3.37 17.47 6.30
N ALA A 194 -3.36 17.87 5.04
CA ALA A 194 -2.30 17.50 4.10
C ALA A 194 -0.96 18.21 4.44
N ASP A 195 -1.01 19.40 5.03
CA ASP A 195 0.20 20.09 5.52
C ASP A 195 0.70 19.49 6.84
N ALA A 196 -0.21 19.07 7.73
CA ALA A 196 0.17 18.36 8.96
C ALA A 196 0.86 17.03 8.63
N HIS A 197 0.27 16.25 7.72
CA HIS A 197 0.85 15.02 7.21
C HIS A 197 2.24 15.23 6.60
N LEU A 198 2.46 16.36 5.93
CA LEU A 198 3.74 16.64 5.29
C LEU A 198 4.85 16.78 6.33
N ALA A 199 4.54 17.36 7.49
CA ALA A 199 5.48 17.46 8.60
C ALA A 199 5.81 16.07 9.17
N ASP A 200 4.78 15.24 9.35
CA ASP A 200 4.93 13.90 9.94
C ASP A 200 5.71 12.93 9.03
N THR A 201 5.39 12.89 7.73
CA THR A 201 6.01 11.91 6.80
C THR A 201 7.35 12.36 6.25
N ALA A 202 7.56 13.67 6.04
CA ALA A 202 8.81 14.15 5.45
C ALA A 202 10.02 13.74 6.30
N HIS A 203 9.90 13.76 7.62
CA HIS A 203 11.00 13.34 8.50
C HIS A 203 11.46 11.91 8.20
N GLY A 204 10.54 10.94 8.15
CA GLY A 204 10.88 9.54 7.83
C GLY A 204 11.52 9.41 6.45
N TRP A 205 10.90 9.99 5.43
CA TRP A 205 11.41 9.93 4.05
C TRP A 205 12.80 10.56 3.89
N ILE A 206 13.11 11.61 4.63
CA ILE A 206 14.41 12.28 4.57
C ILE A 206 15.48 11.45 5.27
N GLU A 207 15.15 10.79 6.38
CA GLU A 207 16.06 9.82 7.00
C GLU A 207 16.35 8.66 6.04
N ASP A 208 15.31 8.08 5.43
CA ASP A 208 15.44 6.96 4.48
C ASP A 208 16.32 7.34 3.28
N LEU A 209 16.08 8.53 2.70
CA LEU A 209 16.90 9.06 1.59
C LEU A 209 18.35 9.40 1.96
N LEU A 210 18.65 9.63 3.24
CA LEU A 210 19.98 9.97 3.73
C LEU A 210 20.79 8.75 4.15
N LEU A 211 20.12 7.66 4.53
CA LEU A 211 20.76 6.40 4.87
C LEU A 211 21.18 5.59 3.62
N ASP A 212 20.99 6.15 2.41
CA ASP A 212 21.33 5.55 1.11
C ASP A 212 20.92 4.07 1.09
N ALA A 213 19.68 3.82 1.51
CA ALA A 213 19.39 2.57 2.16
C ALA A 213 19.18 1.44 1.15
N ALA A 214 20.25 0.67 0.97
CA ALA A 214 20.27 -0.68 0.44
C ALA A 214 19.53 -1.68 1.36
N ASP A 215 18.58 -1.21 2.19
CA ASP A 215 17.80 -2.05 3.09
C ASP A 215 16.68 -2.73 2.29
N PRO A 216 16.55 -4.06 2.30
CA PRO A 216 15.40 -4.75 1.71
C PRO A 216 14.04 -4.37 2.34
N ALA A 217 14.01 -3.61 3.44
CA ALA A 217 12.83 -2.96 4.00
C ALA A 217 12.46 -1.62 3.32
N HIS A 218 13.26 -1.14 2.35
CA HIS A 218 12.87 0.02 1.55
C HIS A 218 11.58 -0.25 0.80
N PRO A 219 10.71 0.75 0.68
CA PRO A 219 9.51 0.60 -0.12
C PRO A 219 9.86 0.15 -1.54
N ALA A 220 9.19 -0.88 -2.04
CA ALA A 220 9.30 -1.37 -3.42
C ALA A 220 9.09 -0.26 -4.49
N TRP A 221 8.40 0.84 -4.16
CA TRP A 221 8.32 2.00 -5.06
C TRP A 221 9.63 2.80 -5.13
N SER A 222 10.46 2.73 -4.10
CA SER A 222 11.78 3.39 -3.99
C SER A 222 12.93 2.51 -4.50
N THR A 223 12.76 1.18 -4.44
CA THR A 223 13.74 0.26 -5.03
C THR A 223 13.79 0.45 -6.54
N THR A 224 14.93 0.93 -7.05
CA THR A 224 15.17 1.10 -8.48
C THR A 224 14.87 -0.21 -9.23
N PRO A 225 14.00 -0.21 -10.24
CA PRO A 225 13.95 -1.31 -11.18
C PRO A 225 15.26 -1.31 -11.97
N THR A 226 15.85 -2.49 -12.10
CA THR A 226 16.75 -2.89 -13.18
C THR A 226 16.39 -2.15 -14.48
N PRO A 227 17.37 -1.59 -15.22
CA PRO A 227 17.10 -0.73 -16.38
C PRO A 227 16.09 -1.39 -17.33
N GLY A 228 14.89 -0.81 -17.40
CA GLY A 228 13.90 -1.15 -18.41
C GLY A 228 14.42 -0.78 -19.81
N PRO A 229 13.92 -1.41 -20.89
CA PRO A 229 14.45 -1.26 -22.24
C PRO A 229 14.00 0.05 -22.93
N GLY A 230 13.91 1.17 -22.18
CA GLY A 230 13.49 2.48 -22.68
C GLY A 230 14.68 3.45 -22.82
N PRO A 231 14.74 4.28 -23.88
CA PRO A 231 15.84 5.22 -24.07
C PRO A 231 15.52 6.56 -23.38
N GLY A 232 15.95 6.75 -22.13
CA GLY A 232 15.90 8.05 -21.45
C GLY A 232 16.30 7.99 -19.97
N PRO A 233 16.97 9.03 -19.43
CA PRO A 233 17.32 9.10 -18.01
C PRO A 233 16.17 9.70 -17.20
N ASP A 234 15.00 9.05 -17.18
CA ASP A 234 13.96 9.48 -16.25
C ASP A 234 14.50 9.30 -14.82
N PRO A 235 14.37 10.32 -13.94
CA PRO A 235 14.86 10.23 -12.58
C PRO A 235 14.16 9.06 -11.89
N GLY A 236 14.95 8.20 -11.25
CA GLY A 236 14.41 7.12 -10.43
C GLY A 236 13.48 7.65 -9.33
N PRO A 237 12.65 6.80 -8.73
CA PRO A 237 11.69 7.19 -7.70
C PRO A 237 12.27 8.05 -6.57
N ASP A 238 13.47 7.73 -6.08
CA ASP A 238 14.16 8.51 -5.05
C ASP A 238 14.53 9.91 -5.51
N ALA A 239 14.98 10.06 -6.76
CA ALA A 239 15.30 11.35 -7.34
C ALA A 239 14.04 12.20 -7.54
N GLN A 240 12.91 11.58 -7.88
CA GLN A 240 11.61 12.26 -7.95
C GLN A 240 11.17 12.76 -6.57
N LEU A 241 11.23 11.90 -5.55
CA LEU A 241 10.87 12.28 -4.18
C LEU A 241 11.81 13.36 -3.63
N ARG A 242 13.13 13.20 -3.80
CA ARG A 242 14.13 14.19 -3.38
C ARG A 242 13.88 15.54 -4.04
N THR A 243 13.65 15.55 -5.36
CA THR A 243 13.33 16.79 -6.09
C THR A 243 12.08 17.42 -5.50
N TRP A 244 11.00 16.66 -5.31
CA TRP A 244 9.74 17.18 -4.79
C TRP A 244 9.86 17.72 -3.35
N LEU A 245 10.62 17.04 -2.49
CA LEU A 245 10.86 17.49 -1.12
C LEU A 245 11.59 18.84 -1.12
N LEU A 246 12.59 19.01 -1.98
CA LEU A 246 13.37 20.24 -2.08
C LEU A 246 12.57 21.40 -2.69
N THR A 247 11.79 21.15 -3.75
CA THR A 247 11.11 22.20 -4.51
C THR A 247 9.74 22.56 -3.95
N HIS A 248 8.98 21.59 -3.41
CA HIS A 248 7.58 21.79 -3.01
C HIS A 248 7.35 21.60 -1.51
N ALA A 249 7.95 20.58 -0.89
CA ALA A 249 7.73 20.35 0.54
C ALA A 249 8.41 21.40 1.40
N ALA A 250 9.69 21.68 1.14
CA ALA A 250 10.49 22.58 1.97
C ALA A 250 9.88 23.99 2.14
N PRO A 251 9.36 24.68 1.09
CA PRO A 251 8.67 25.95 1.26
C PRO A 251 7.44 25.84 2.17
N ARG A 252 6.61 24.81 1.99
CA ARG A 252 5.40 24.58 2.81
C ARG A 252 5.77 24.34 4.26
N LEU A 253 6.73 23.46 4.52
CA LEU A 253 7.18 23.15 5.88
C LEU A 253 7.74 24.37 6.62
N ARG A 254 8.48 25.26 5.93
CA ARG A 254 8.98 26.52 6.51
C ARG A 254 7.86 27.47 6.93
N HIS A 255 6.74 27.49 6.21
CA HIS A 255 5.58 28.30 6.57
C HIS A 255 4.79 27.75 7.76
N HIS A 256 4.87 26.44 7.99
CA HIS A 256 4.04 25.75 8.99
C HIS A 256 4.77 25.38 10.27
N THR A 257 6.11 25.45 10.34
CA THR A 257 6.85 24.91 11.49
C THR A 257 7.49 25.95 12.41
N THR A 258 7.14 25.87 13.70
CA THR A 258 7.97 26.34 14.82
C THR A 258 8.71 25.17 15.50
N ASP A 259 8.53 23.95 15.01
CA ASP A 259 9.06 22.71 15.58
C ASP A 259 10.57 22.58 15.30
N PRO A 260 11.42 22.47 16.37
CA PRO A 260 12.85 22.23 16.23
C PRO A 260 13.23 20.98 15.42
N ALA A 261 12.48 19.88 15.53
CA ALA A 261 12.76 18.64 14.82
C ALA A 261 12.57 18.81 13.30
N LEU A 262 11.52 19.53 12.91
CA LEU A 262 11.26 19.82 11.50
C LEU A 262 12.28 20.79 10.89
N ARG A 263 12.80 21.74 11.68
CA ARG A 263 13.91 22.60 11.25
C ARG A 263 15.18 21.79 11.01
N HIS A 264 15.51 20.88 11.92
CA HIS A 264 16.64 19.97 11.74
C HIS A 264 16.49 19.13 10.45
N THR A 265 15.28 18.62 10.20
CA THR A 265 14.93 17.90 8.97
C THR A 265 15.09 18.76 7.71
N LEU A 266 14.68 20.04 7.74
CA LEU A 266 14.86 20.98 6.62
C LEU A 266 16.33 21.35 6.37
N ASP A 267 17.14 21.44 7.43
CA ASP A 267 18.58 21.66 7.32
C ASP A 267 19.28 20.44 6.68
N ARG A 268 18.85 19.22 7.06
CA ARG A 268 19.31 17.96 6.43
C ARG A 268 18.87 17.84 4.97
N LEU A 269 17.68 18.29 4.61
CA LEU A 269 17.25 18.43 3.21
C LEU A 269 18.15 19.38 2.42
N HIS A 270 18.55 20.51 3.00
CA HIS A 270 19.46 21.42 2.32
C HIS A 270 20.82 20.75 2.05
N ALA A 271 21.29 19.90 2.98
CA ALA A 271 22.48 19.08 2.77
C ALA A 271 22.29 18.03 1.64
N LEU A 272 21.10 17.41 1.51
CA LEU A 272 20.76 16.52 0.37
C LEU A 272 20.80 17.20 -0.99
N GLY A 273 20.62 18.53 -1.05
CA GLY A 273 20.67 19.32 -2.27
C GLY A 273 22.08 19.77 -2.70
N LEU A 274 23.10 19.51 -1.87
CA LEU A 274 24.49 19.80 -2.23
C LEU A 274 25.02 18.63 -3.07
N PRO A 275 25.61 18.87 -4.25
CA PRO A 275 26.33 17.82 -4.95
C PRO A 275 27.43 17.31 -4.02
N GLU A 276 27.57 15.98 -3.88
CA GLU A 276 28.75 15.41 -3.25
C GLU A 276 29.97 15.97 -3.98
N SER A 277 30.77 16.77 -3.28
CA SER A 277 32.06 17.21 -3.80
C SER A 277 32.91 15.97 -4.03
N ARG A 278 32.92 15.46 -5.26
CA ARG A 278 33.96 14.55 -5.75
C ARG A 278 35.24 15.34 -5.92
N ASP A 279 35.84 15.70 -4.79
CA ASP A 279 37.20 16.19 -4.72
C ASP A 279 37.99 15.27 -3.79
N SER A 280 38.61 14.27 -4.39
CA SER A 280 39.97 13.78 -4.06
C SER A 280 40.30 12.55 -4.90
N GLU A 281 40.93 12.75 -6.06
CA GLU A 281 42.14 12.02 -6.52
C GLU A 281 42.41 12.29 -8.01
N GLN A 282 42.84 13.51 -8.30
CA GLN A 282 43.95 13.73 -9.24
C GLN A 282 44.86 14.79 -8.64
N ALA A 283 45.82 14.35 -7.82
CA ALA A 283 47.09 15.04 -7.58
C ALA A 283 48.05 14.07 -6.89
N GLY A 284 48.94 13.47 -7.68
CA GLY A 284 50.01 12.57 -7.27
C GLY A 284 50.67 11.94 -8.47
#